data_AF-A0A543JIB0-F1
#
_entry.id   AF-A0A543JIB0-F1
#
_cell.length_a   1.000
_cell.length_b   1.000
_cell.length_c   1.000
_cell.angle_alpha   90.00
_cell.angle_beta   90.00
_cell.angle_gamma   90.00
#
_symmetry.space_group_name_H-M   'P 1'
#
loop_
_entity.id
_entity.type
_entity.pdbx_description
1 polymer ?
#
loop_
_entity_poly.entity_id
_entity_poly.type
_entity_poly.pdbx_seq_one_letter_code
_entity_poly.pdbx_strand_id
1 'polypeptide(L)'
;MTGIPEAFARFRADLDAAVTRGRRAAAAAGERSAAQRERNRQLADQARARQVQPDRHAPTSPDVQRVATGFRQHRGLPVEEVPSGPELLAPEKSREQTDANANSVPPRPVLGSRAVAGPSGQLPPERGDDEDFSQARILY
;
A
#
# COMPACT_ATOMS: atom_id res chain seq x y z
N MET A 1 -44.38 -45.29 -5.71
CA MET A 1 -43.23 -44.76 -4.95
C MET A 1 -42.12 -44.34 -5.93
N THR A 2 -42.23 -43.17 -6.56
CA THR A 2 -41.28 -42.69 -7.59
C THR A 2 -40.56 -41.39 -7.22
N GLY A 3 -40.82 -40.82 -6.04
CA GLY A 3 -40.32 -39.49 -5.66
C GLY A 3 -38.83 -39.42 -5.30
N ILE A 4 -38.23 -40.50 -4.80
CA ILE A 4 -36.82 -40.51 -4.38
C ILE A 4 -35.87 -40.42 -5.59
N PRO A 5 -36.00 -41.26 -6.65
CA PRO A 5 -35.14 -41.15 -7.83
C PRO A 5 -35.25 -39.80 -8.54
N GLU A 6 -36.45 -39.24 -8.61
CA GLU A 6 -36.69 -37.93 -9.23
C GLU A 6 -36.07 -36.78 -8.42
N ALA A 7 -36.18 -36.82 -7.09
CA ALA A 7 -35.52 -35.86 -6.22
C ALA A 7 -33.98 -35.91 -6.37
N PHE A 8 -33.40 -37.11 -6.47
CA PHE A 8 -31.97 -37.26 -6.73
C PHE A 8 -31.55 -36.73 -8.10
N ALA A 9 -32.36 -36.93 -9.14
CA ALA A 9 -32.08 -36.41 -10.47
C ALA A 9 -32.08 -34.86 -10.48
N ARG A 10 -33.06 -34.23 -9.82
CA ARG A 10 -33.14 -32.77 -9.68
C ARG A 10 -31.96 -32.22 -8.89
N PHE A 11 -31.62 -32.84 -7.76
CA PHE A 11 -30.47 -32.43 -6.96
C PHE A 11 -29.15 -32.49 -7.73
N ARG A 12 -28.92 -33.55 -8.52
CA ARG A 12 -27.73 -33.66 -9.38
C ARG A 12 -27.70 -32.54 -10.43
N ALA A 13 -28.83 -32.28 -11.09
CA ALA A 13 -28.92 -31.19 -12.06
C ALA A 13 -28.63 -29.82 -11.43
N ASP A 14 -29.15 -29.56 -10.22
CA ASP A 14 -28.91 -28.31 -9.49
C ASP A 14 -27.44 -28.17 -9.07
N LEU A 15 -26.80 -29.26 -8.64
CA LEU A 15 -25.37 -29.28 -8.35
C LEU A 15 -24.53 -28.98 -9.59
N ASP A 16 -24.81 -29.62 -10.73
CA ASP A 16 -24.08 -29.40 -11.97
C ASP A 16 -24.23 -27.95 -12.47
N ALA A 17 -25.44 -27.38 -12.33
CA ALA A 17 -25.71 -25.99 -12.64
C ALA A 17 -24.95 -25.04 -11.71
N ALA A 18 -24.92 -25.34 -10.40
CA ALA A 18 -24.17 -24.57 -9.42
C ALA A 18 -22.65 -24.61 -9.67
N VAL A 19 -22.10 -25.78 -9.98
CA VAL A 19 -20.67 -25.95 -10.31
C VAL A 19 -20.31 -25.18 -11.57
N THR A 20 -21.14 -25.26 -12.61
CA THR A 20 -20.93 -24.50 -13.86
C THR A 20 -20.94 -23.00 -13.60
N ARG A 21 -21.89 -22.52 -12.79
CA ARG A 21 -21.96 -21.11 -12.39
C ARG A 21 -20.74 -20.69 -11.59
N GLY A 22 -20.31 -21.50 -10.62
CA GLY A 22 -19.12 -21.27 -9.81
C GLY A 22 -17.85 -21.17 -10.65
N ARG A 23 -17.66 -22.09 -11.61
CA ARG A 23 -16.53 -22.06 -12.54
C ARG A 23 -16.51 -20.78 -13.38
N ARG A 24 -17.66 -20.36 -13.90
CA ARG A 24 -17.77 -19.10 -14.66
C ARG A 24 -17.44 -17.88 -13.79
N ALA A 25 -17.95 -17.84 -12.56
CA ALA A 25 -17.66 -16.75 -11.63
C ALA A 25 -16.17 -16.69 -11.27
N ALA A 26 -15.53 -17.85 -11.04
CA ALA A 26 -14.11 -17.94 -10.77
C ALA A 26 -13.27 -17.47 -11.96
N ALA A 27 -13.61 -17.86 -13.18
CA ALA A 27 -12.94 -17.38 -14.40
C ALA A 27 -13.03 -15.86 -14.54
N ALA A 28 -14.24 -15.28 -14.39
CA ALA A 28 -14.45 -13.85 -14.47
C ALA A 28 -13.69 -13.08 -13.36
N ALA A 29 -13.62 -13.63 -12.15
CA ALA A 29 -12.82 -13.05 -11.07
C ALA A 29 -11.32 -13.11 -11.37
N GLY A 30 -10.85 -14.21 -11.97
CA GLY A 30 -9.47 -14.37 -12.45
C GLY A 30 -9.10 -13.33 -13.50
N GLU A 31 -9.95 -13.12 -14.50
CA GLU A 31 -9.77 -12.11 -15.55
C GLU A 31 -9.70 -10.69 -14.97
N ARG A 32 -10.63 -10.33 -14.07
CA ARG A 32 -10.61 -9.03 -13.38
C ARG A 32 -9.33 -8.82 -12.57
N SER A 33 -8.89 -9.86 -11.87
CA SER A 33 -7.67 -9.82 -11.06
C SER A 33 -6.44 -9.65 -11.94
N ALA A 34 -6.36 -10.36 -13.08
CA ALA A 34 -5.29 -10.21 -14.04
C ALA A 34 -5.26 -8.81 -14.66
N ALA A 35 -6.42 -8.27 -15.05
CA ALA A 35 -6.55 -6.92 -15.57
C ALA A 35 -6.11 -5.86 -14.54
N GLN A 36 -6.45 -6.05 -13.27
CA GLN A 36 -6.02 -5.13 -12.21
C GLN A 36 -4.50 -5.20 -12.00
N ARG A 37 -3.90 -6.40 -12.00
CA ARG A 37 -2.44 -6.55 -11.90
C ARG A 37 -1.71 -5.88 -13.06
N GLU A 38 -2.25 -5.98 -14.27
CA GLU A 38 -1.71 -5.30 -15.45
C GLU A 38 -1.78 -3.77 -15.30
N ARG A 39 -2.95 -3.22 -14.92
CA ARG A 39 -3.09 -1.78 -14.66
C ARG A 39 -2.13 -1.29 -13.57
N ASN A 40 -1.96 -2.06 -12.50
CA ASN A 40 -1.03 -1.70 -11.42
C ASN A 40 0.42 -1.70 -11.92
N ARG A 41 0.82 -2.67 -12.76
CA ARG A 41 2.15 -2.69 -13.38
C ARG A 41 2.35 -1.46 -14.27
N GLN A 42 1.38 -1.14 -15.14
CA GLN A 42 1.44 0.04 -15.99
C GLN A 42 1.53 1.34 -15.19
N LEU A 43 0.77 1.47 -14.09
CA LEU A 43 0.82 2.64 -13.22
C LEU A 43 2.18 2.73 -12.50
N ALA A 44 2.74 1.61 -12.04
CA ALA A 44 4.05 1.58 -11.42
C ALA A 44 5.15 1.99 -12.42
N ASP A 45 5.06 1.55 -13.68
CA ASP A 45 6.00 1.92 -14.72
C ASP A 45 5.86 3.41 -15.11
N GLN A 46 4.63 3.94 -15.18
CA GLN A 46 4.39 5.38 -15.33
C GLN A 46 4.96 6.18 -14.16
N ALA A 47 4.83 5.68 -12.92
CA ALA A 47 5.38 6.33 -11.73
C ALA A 47 6.91 6.36 -11.77
N ARG A 48 7.55 5.24 -12.12
CA ARG A 48 9.01 5.16 -12.33
C ARG A 48 9.48 6.12 -13.41
N ALA A 49 8.72 6.23 -14.50
CA ALA A 49 9.01 7.17 -15.59
C ALA A 49 8.65 8.63 -15.26
N ARG A 50 8.12 8.92 -14.06
CA ARG A 50 7.61 10.24 -13.64
C ARG A 50 6.56 10.83 -14.59
N GLN A 51 5.73 9.97 -15.18
CA GLN A 51 4.66 10.33 -16.12
C GLN A 51 3.29 10.41 -15.45
N VAL A 52 3.20 10.12 -14.15
CA VAL A 52 1.94 10.23 -13.40
C VAL A 52 1.56 11.70 -13.25
N GLN A 53 0.29 12.04 -13.47
CA GLN A 53 -0.25 13.39 -13.29
C GLN A 53 -1.13 13.44 -12.03
N PRO A 54 -0.55 13.64 -10.83
CA PRO A 54 -1.27 13.61 -9.55
C PRO A 54 -2.33 14.72 -9.48
N ASP A 55 -2.08 15.87 -10.12
CA ASP A 55 -2.99 17.02 -10.10
C ASP A 55 -4.31 16.74 -10.84
N ARG A 56 -4.32 15.80 -11.79
CA ARG A 56 -5.53 15.45 -12.54
C ARG A 56 -6.55 14.70 -11.66
N HIS A 57 -6.09 14.12 -10.56
CA HIS A 57 -6.88 13.30 -9.64
C HIS A 57 -6.48 13.53 -8.18
N ALA A 58 -6.45 14.79 -7.73
CA ALA A 58 -6.29 15.10 -6.31
C ALA A 58 -7.38 14.35 -5.51
N PRO A 59 -7.04 13.36 -4.67
CA PRO A 59 -8.04 12.49 -4.01
C PRO A 59 -8.94 13.26 -3.03
N THR A 60 -8.45 14.41 -2.56
CA THR A 60 -9.10 15.26 -1.57
C THR A 60 -9.09 16.69 -2.08
N SER A 61 -10.25 17.36 -2.10
CA SER A 61 -10.32 18.75 -2.55
C SER A 61 -9.54 19.68 -1.60
N PRO A 62 -9.00 20.80 -2.10
CA PRO A 62 -8.27 21.77 -1.27
C PRO A 62 -9.07 22.29 -0.08
N ASP A 63 -10.39 22.46 -0.24
CA ASP A 63 -11.27 22.90 0.83
C ASP A 63 -11.39 21.88 1.96
N VAL A 64 -11.48 20.59 1.63
CA VAL A 64 -11.55 19.52 2.63
C VAL A 64 -10.22 19.41 3.37
N GLN A 65 -9.09 19.55 2.67
CA GLN A 65 -7.78 19.60 3.31
C GLN A 65 -7.66 20.78 4.28
N ARG A 66 -8.08 21.98 3.86
CA ARG A 66 -8.07 23.19 4.70
C ARG A 66 -8.90 23.02 5.97
N VAL A 67 -10.13 22.48 5.84
CA VAL A 67 -11.02 22.24 6.98
C VAL A 67 -10.42 21.20 7.94
N ALA A 68 -9.88 20.10 7.41
CA ALA A 68 -9.25 19.05 8.21
C ALA A 68 -8.01 19.57 8.97
N THR A 69 -7.16 20.36 8.30
CA THR A 69 -5.99 20.99 8.89
C THR A 69 -6.37 21.96 9.99
N GLY A 70 -7.35 22.85 9.75
CA GLY A 70 -7.83 23.81 10.75
C GLY A 70 -8.44 23.12 11.97
N PHE A 71 -9.22 22.05 11.76
CA PHE A 71 -9.76 21.24 12.87
C PHE A 71 -8.64 20.63 13.72
N ARG A 72 -7.61 20.05 13.09
CA ARG A 72 -6.47 19.46 13.79
C ARG A 72 -5.70 20.49 14.60
N GLN A 73 -5.37 21.63 13.98
CA GLN A 73 -4.70 22.75 14.65
C GLN A 73 -5.50 23.24 15.86
N HIS A 74 -6.80 23.46 15.71
CA HIS A 74 -7.68 23.89 16.81
C HIS A 74 -7.75 22.88 17.96
N ARG A 75 -7.62 21.58 17.66
CA ARG A 75 -7.64 20.50 18.66
C ARG A 75 -6.27 20.15 19.21
N GLY A 76 -5.21 20.85 18.81
CA GLY A 76 -3.82 20.51 19.18
C GLY A 76 -3.37 19.15 18.64
N LEU A 77 -4.00 18.67 17.57
CA LEU A 77 -3.63 17.43 16.90
C LEU A 77 -2.49 17.68 15.91
N PRO A 78 -1.54 16.75 15.77
CA PRO A 78 -0.49 16.84 14.77
C PRO A 78 -1.05 16.98 13.34
N VAL A 79 -0.47 17.92 12.61
CA VAL A 79 -0.62 18.06 11.16
C VAL A 79 0.74 17.73 10.56
N GLU A 80 0.80 16.62 9.83
CA GLU A 80 2.01 16.28 9.08
C GLU A 80 2.08 17.15 7.83
N GLU A 81 3.22 17.83 7.65
CA GLU A 81 3.53 18.53 6.42
C GLU A 81 4.01 17.50 5.40
N VAL A 82 3.08 17.02 4.59
CA VAL A 82 3.36 16.08 3.50
C VAL A 82 3.68 16.87 2.23
N PRO A 83 4.72 16.52 1.46
CA PRO A 83 5.03 17.19 0.21
C PRO A 83 3.84 17.19 -0.74
N SER A 84 3.69 18.27 -1.50
CA SER A 84 2.62 18.34 -2.50
C SER A 84 2.83 17.31 -3.63
N GLY A 85 1.76 16.92 -4.33
CA GLY A 85 1.85 15.99 -5.46
C GLY A 85 2.90 16.38 -6.51
N PRO A 86 3.00 17.67 -6.91
CA PRO A 86 4.07 18.16 -7.79
C PRO A 86 5.47 18.08 -7.18
N GLU A 87 5.63 18.31 -5.88
CA GLU A 87 6.94 18.20 -5.19
C GLU A 87 7.45 16.76 -5.18
N LEU A 88 6.58 15.77 -5.05
CA LEU A 88 6.95 14.35 -5.10
C LEU A 88 7.44 13.91 -6.49
N LEU A 89 7.05 14.63 -7.55
CA LEU A 89 7.44 14.34 -8.93
C LEU A 89 8.55 15.24 -9.45
N ALA A 90 8.89 16.29 -8.72
CA ALA A 90 9.99 17.18 -9.07
C ALA A 90 11.27 16.36 -9.23
N PRO A 91 12.11 16.66 -10.23
CA PRO A 91 13.39 15.98 -10.36
C PRO A 91 14.20 16.21 -9.10
N GLU A 92 14.73 15.13 -8.50
CA GLU A 92 15.73 15.25 -7.45
C GLU A 92 16.81 16.20 -7.96
N LYS A 93 16.91 17.38 -7.34
CA LYS A 93 18.04 18.27 -7.59
C LYS A 93 19.29 17.43 -7.37
N SER A 94 20.12 17.34 -8.39
CA SER A 94 21.37 16.59 -8.42
C SER A 94 22.05 16.73 -7.06
N ARG A 95 22.35 15.60 -6.41
CA ARG A 95 23.07 15.53 -5.14
C ARG A 95 24.39 16.32 -5.13
N GLU A 96 24.89 16.74 -6.29
CA GLU A 96 26.04 17.62 -6.48
C GLU A 96 25.90 19.03 -5.87
N GLN A 97 24.68 19.57 -5.67
CA GLN A 97 24.53 20.88 -5.00
C GLN A 97 24.44 20.80 -3.46
N THR A 98 24.27 19.61 -2.89
CA THR A 98 24.24 19.42 -1.43
C THR A 98 25.63 19.28 -0.80
N ASP A 99 26.66 18.90 -1.56
CA ASP A 99 28.01 18.73 -1.02
C ASP A 99 28.71 20.07 -0.73
N ALA A 100 28.40 21.12 -1.51
CA ALA A 100 28.95 22.46 -1.27
C ALA A 100 28.44 23.11 0.03
N ASN A 101 27.35 22.59 0.61
CA ASN A 101 26.76 23.10 1.85
C ASN A 101 26.56 22.00 2.93
N ALA A 102 27.11 20.80 2.72
CA ALA A 102 26.94 19.67 3.63
C ALA A 102 27.52 19.92 5.04
N ASN A 103 28.43 20.89 5.17
CA ASN A 103 29.04 21.27 6.45
C ASN A 103 28.23 22.30 7.25
N SER A 104 27.11 22.84 6.73
CA SER A 104 26.32 23.89 7.41
C SER A 104 24.88 23.49 7.74
N VAL A 105 24.42 22.33 7.28
CA VAL A 105 23.05 21.86 7.52
C VAL A 105 23.05 20.99 8.78
N PRO A 106 22.32 21.36 9.86
CA PRO A 106 22.12 20.45 10.97
C PRO A 106 21.45 19.18 10.43
N PRO A 107 21.86 17.98 10.88
CA PRO A 107 21.38 16.73 10.33
C PRO A 107 19.85 16.72 10.32
N ARG A 108 19.26 16.47 9.14
CA ARG A 108 17.81 16.29 9.01
C ARG A 108 17.40 15.20 10.00
N PRO A 109 16.34 15.40 10.81
CA PRO A 109 15.85 14.35 11.67
C PRO A 109 15.47 13.17 10.78
N VAL A 110 16.24 12.09 10.90
CA VAL A 110 15.94 10.82 10.25
C VAL A 110 14.58 10.40 10.79
N LEU A 111 13.58 10.26 9.91
CA LEU A 111 12.35 9.52 10.20
C LEU A 111 12.71 8.02 10.26
N GLY A 112 13.60 7.67 11.17
CA GLY A 112 13.73 6.31 11.65
C GLY A 112 12.59 6.11 12.64
N SER A 113 11.75 5.10 12.41
CA SER A 113 10.90 4.53 13.44
C SER A 113 11.77 4.24 14.64
N ARG A 114 11.80 5.15 15.62
CA ARG A 114 12.62 4.97 16.82
C ARG A 114 12.08 3.73 17.50
N ALA A 115 12.88 2.68 17.57
CA ALA A 115 12.52 1.49 18.31
C ALA A 115 12.22 1.91 19.74
N VAL A 116 10.96 1.82 20.14
CA VAL A 116 10.55 2.04 21.52
C VAL A 116 11.04 0.83 22.29
N ALA A 117 11.82 1.06 23.35
CA ALA A 117 12.27 -0.01 24.22
C ALA A 117 11.06 -0.81 24.70
N GLY A 118 11.15 -2.14 24.67
CA GLY A 118 10.16 -2.99 25.32
C GLY A 118 10.08 -2.70 26.82
N PRO A 119 9.18 -3.35 27.56
CA PRO A 119 8.97 -3.11 28.99
C PRO A 119 10.23 -3.32 29.88
N SER A 120 11.29 -3.91 29.33
CA SER A 120 12.61 -4.07 29.95
C SER A 120 13.60 -2.91 29.71
N GLY A 121 13.23 -1.86 28.96
CA GLY A 121 14.06 -0.66 28.78
C GLY A 121 15.27 -0.80 27.85
N GLN A 122 15.45 -1.95 27.19
CA GLN A 122 16.53 -2.13 26.21
C GLN A 122 16.09 -1.74 24.79
N LEU A 123 16.93 -0.95 24.13
CA LEU A 123 16.82 -0.67 22.69
C LEU A 123 17.30 -1.91 21.91
N PRO A 124 16.64 -2.29 20.80
CA PRO A 124 17.13 -3.34 19.92
C PRO A 124 18.51 -2.95 19.38
N PRO A 125 19.50 -3.87 19.34
CA PRO A 125 20.80 -3.58 18.76
C PRO A 125 20.64 -3.27 17.27
N GLU A 126 21.35 -2.25 16.79
CA GLU A 126 21.47 -1.98 15.36
C GLU A 126 22.07 -3.22 14.68
N ARG A 127 21.28 -3.86 13.81
CA ARG A 127 21.77 -4.90 12.91
C ARG A 127 21.79 -4.33 11.51
N GLY A 128 23.01 -4.08 11.03
CA GLY A 128 23.28 -4.10 9.60
C GLY A 128 22.92 -5.45 9.01
N ASP A 129 22.73 -5.44 7.69
CA ASP A 129 22.66 -6.55 6.74
C ASP A 129 22.69 -7.96 7.35
N ASP A 130 21.60 -8.71 7.14
CA ASP A 130 21.62 -10.09 6.62
C ASP A 130 20.16 -10.59 6.55
N GLU A 131 19.63 -10.70 5.33
CA GLU A 131 18.30 -11.23 4.99
C GLU A 131 18.19 -12.75 5.24
N ASP A 132 18.37 -13.21 6.47
CA ASP A 132 18.16 -14.63 6.79
C ASP A 132 16.77 -14.85 7.42
N PHE A 133 15.76 -15.02 6.57
CA PHE A 133 14.44 -15.57 6.91
C PHE A 133 14.50 -17.08 7.22
N SER A 134 15.46 -17.51 8.04
CA SER A 134 15.52 -18.90 8.50
C SER A 134 14.45 -19.12 9.59
N GLN A 135 13.56 -20.09 9.35
CA GLN A 135 12.45 -20.47 10.23
C GLN A 135 12.86 -20.96 11.63
N ALA A 136 14.17 -21.06 11.91
CA ALA A 136 14.72 -21.63 13.13
C ALA A 136 14.50 -20.78 14.39
N ARG A 137 13.99 -19.55 14.28
CA ARG A 137 13.86 -18.61 15.41
C ARG A 137 12.43 -18.28 15.84
N ILE A 138 11.40 -18.87 15.21
CA ILE A 138 9.99 -18.66 15.58
C ILE A 138 9.57 -19.58 16.75
N LEU A 139 10.38 -20.58 17.08
CA LEU A 139 10.11 -21.52 18.16
C LEU A 139 11.16 -21.36 19.27
N TYR A 140 11.12 -20.25 20.00
CA TYR A 140 11.47 -20.17 21.42
C TYR A 140 10.90 -18.89 22.03
#